data_AF-A0A2G2CN30-F1
#
_entry.id   AF-A0A2G2CN30-F1
#
_cell.length_a   1.000
_cell.length_b   1.000
_cell.length_c   1.000
_cell.angle_alpha   90.00
_cell.angle_beta   90.00
_cell.angle_gamma   90.00
#
_symmetry.space_group_name_H-M   'P 1'
#
loop_
_entity.id
_entity.type
_entity.pdbx_description
1 polymer ?
#
loop_
_entity_poly.entity_id
_entity_poly.type
_entity_poly.pdbx_seq_one_letter_code
_entity_poly.pdbx_strand_id
1 'polypeptide(L)'
;MALHKILKIVALLLGVAGVIFLAMIIAKGDEAVSATGEGVDGFLYVAYITFAITIVFVLFFVLKGIFAGNLKNTLISVGAFLLIVVIAYVLADGNPMPMQEGEMLSASGSKWVGTGLYAFYILAILAVGSMVFSGIKKVTK
;
A
#
# COMPACT_ATOMS: atom_id res chain seq x y z
N MET A 1 -22.48 10.74 -11.00
CA MET A 1 -22.46 12.23 -10.85
C MET A 1 -22.57 12.71 -9.41
N ALA A 2 -23.49 12.20 -8.59
CA ALA A 2 -23.63 12.65 -7.19
C ALA A 2 -22.42 12.30 -6.30
N LEU A 3 -21.93 11.06 -6.34
CA LEU A 3 -20.79 10.62 -5.51
C LEU A 3 -19.51 11.43 -5.76
N HIS A 4 -19.19 11.70 -7.03
CA HIS A 4 -18.03 12.52 -7.39
C HIS A 4 -18.12 13.95 -6.81
N LYS A 5 -19.31 14.57 -6.84
CA LYS A 5 -19.51 15.90 -6.24
C LYS A 5 -19.30 15.85 -4.72
N ILE A 6 -19.84 14.83 -4.04
CA ILE A 6 -19.68 14.66 -2.59
C ILE A 6 -18.21 14.46 -2.24
N LEU A 7 -17.52 13.55 -2.93
CA LEU A 7 -16.10 13.26 -2.68
C LEU A 7 -15.22 14.49 -2.92
N LYS A 8 -15.51 15.28 -3.95
CA LYS A 8 -14.78 16.52 -4.21
C LYS A 8 -14.92 17.52 -3.06
N ILE A 9 -16.11 17.65 -2.49
CA ILE A 9 -16.37 18.53 -1.34
C ILE A 9 -15.64 18.00 -0.11
N VAL A 10 -15.74 16.70 0.18
CA VAL A 10 -15.05 16.07 1.32
C VAL A 10 -13.54 16.23 1.20
N ALA A 11 -12.96 15.98 0.02
CA ALA A 11 -11.54 16.16 -0.23
C ALA A 11 -11.09 17.62 -0.06
N LEU A 12 -11.91 18.58 -0.51
CA LEU A 12 -11.64 20.01 -0.29
C LEU A 12 -11.63 20.35 1.20
N LEU A 13 -12.61 19.88 1.97
CA LEU A 13 -12.70 20.14 3.41
C LEU A 13 -11.52 19.53 4.16
N LEU A 14 -11.16 18.27 3.87
CA LEU A 14 -10.01 17.60 4.49
C LEU A 14 -8.69 18.27 4.09
N GLY A 15 -8.56 18.73 2.84
CA GLY A 15 -7.40 19.48 2.38
C GLY A 15 -7.24 20.82 3.11
N VAL A 16 -8.32 21.60 3.22
CA VAL A 16 -8.31 22.87 3.97
C VAL A 16 -7.99 22.63 5.45
N ALA A 17 -8.60 21.61 6.07
CA ALA A 17 -8.29 21.23 7.44
C ALA A 17 -6.81 20.86 7.61
N GLY A 18 -6.26 20.06 6.70
CA GLY A 18 -4.84 19.69 6.70
C GLY A 18 -3.91 20.90 6.63
N VAL A 19 -4.21 21.87 5.76
CA VAL A 19 -3.43 23.12 5.65
C VAL A 19 -3.50 23.95 6.94
N ILE A 20 -4.68 24.06 7.54
CA ILE A 20 -4.87 24.79 8.81
C ILE A 20 -4.08 24.12 9.95
N PHE A 21 -4.19 22.80 10.09
CA PHE A 21 -3.45 22.06 11.12
C PHE A 21 -1.95 22.11 10.90
N LEU A 22 -1.48 22.05 9.64
CA LEU A 22 -0.06 22.24 9.30
C LEU A 22 0.42 23.65 9.71
N ALA A 23 -0.35 24.69 9.40
CA ALA A 23 0.00 26.06 9.79
C ALA A 23 0.07 26.22 11.31
N MET A 24 -0.80 25.55 12.08
CA MET A 24 -0.75 25.55 13.54
C MET A 24 0.49 24.83 14.10
N ILE A 25 0.91 23.71 13.50
CA ILE A 25 2.15 23.02 13.85
C ILE A 25 3.34 23.95 13.63
N ILE A 26 3.41 24.60 12.46
CA ILE A 26 4.49 25.54 12.13
C ILE A 26 4.50 26.73 13.10
N ALA A 27 3.32 27.26 13.47
CA ALA A 27 3.20 28.39 14.39
C ALA A 27 3.64 28.08 15.83
N LYS A 28 3.50 26.82 16.28
CA LYS A 28 3.97 26.40 17.61
C LYS A 28 5.50 26.30 17.71
N GLY A 29 6.18 25.99 16.61
CA GLY A 29 7.63 25.85 16.57
C GLY A 29 8.15 24.46 16.97
N ASP A 30 9.33 24.12 16.47
CA ASP A 30 9.90 22.76 16.49
C ASP A 30 10.25 22.27 17.91
N GLU A 31 10.71 23.16 18.78
CA GLU A 31 11.04 22.85 20.18
C GLU A 31 9.81 22.43 21.00
N ALA A 32 8.66 23.09 20.81
CA ALA A 32 7.44 22.78 21.54
C ALA A 32 6.81 21.46 21.06
N VAL A 33 6.81 21.24 19.74
CA VAL A 33 6.24 20.04 19.12
C VAL A 33 7.07 18.79 19.44
N SER A 34 8.40 18.88 19.41
CA SER A 34 9.29 17.75 19.73
C SER A 34 9.24 17.34 21.20
N ALA A 35 9.06 18.30 22.12
CA ALA A 35 9.01 18.03 23.55
C ALA A 35 7.68 17.45 24.05
N THR A 36 6.56 17.80 23.42
CA THR A 36 5.21 17.49 23.95
C THR A 36 4.27 16.80 22.95
N GLY A 37 4.58 16.83 21.65
CA GLY A 37 3.68 16.40 20.58
C GLY A 37 2.44 17.29 20.40
N GLU A 38 2.32 18.34 21.21
CA GLU A 38 1.09 19.09 21.38
C GLU A 38 0.85 19.99 20.16
N GLY A 39 -0.28 19.79 19.46
CA GLY A 39 -0.62 20.51 18.22
C GLY A 39 -0.55 19.65 16.96
N VAL A 40 -0.04 18.42 17.05
CA VAL A 40 -0.05 17.44 15.94
C VAL A 40 -1.39 16.71 15.82
N ASP A 41 -2.16 16.64 16.91
CA ASP A 41 -3.39 15.85 17.00
C ASP A 41 -4.36 16.13 15.85
N GLY A 42 -4.60 17.41 15.56
CA GLY A 42 -5.51 17.81 14.49
C GLY A 42 -5.08 17.31 13.11
N PHE A 43 -3.78 17.35 12.82
CA PHE A 43 -3.23 16.81 11.58
C PHE A 43 -3.36 15.28 11.53
N LEU A 44 -3.14 14.63 12.67
CA LEU A 44 -3.28 13.18 12.81
C LEU A 44 -4.74 12.73 12.63
N TYR A 45 -5.71 13.48 13.15
CA TYR A 45 -7.13 13.22 12.91
C TYR A 45 -7.50 13.33 11.43
N VAL A 46 -6.98 14.33 10.70
CA VAL A 46 -7.21 14.43 9.24
C VAL A 46 -6.64 13.21 8.52
N ALA A 47 -5.44 12.76 8.91
CA ALA A 47 -4.83 11.56 8.35
C ALA A 47 -5.68 10.31 8.63
N TYR A 48 -6.11 10.10 9.87
CA TYR A 48 -6.94 8.96 10.25
C TYR A 48 -8.31 8.95 9.57
N ILE A 49 -8.97 10.10 9.45
CA ILE A 49 -10.25 10.21 8.73
C ILE A 49 -10.05 9.86 7.25
N THR A 50 -9.00 10.40 6.62
CA THR A 50 -8.67 10.12 5.22
C THR A 50 -8.39 8.64 5.01
N PHE A 51 -7.63 8.03 5.92
CA PHE A 51 -7.31 6.61 5.88
C PHE A 51 -8.57 5.75 6.05
N ALA A 52 -9.44 6.08 7.01
CA ALA A 52 -10.70 5.38 7.24
C ALA A 52 -11.62 5.45 6.02
N ILE A 53 -11.79 6.63 5.42
CA ILE A 53 -12.54 6.81 4.17
C ILE A 53 -11.96 5.91 3.07
N THR A 54 -10.63 5.93 2.92
CA THR A 54 -9.93 5.13 1.90
C THR A 54 -10.20 3.64 2.09
N ILE A 55 -10.06 3.12 3.32
CA ILE A 55 -10.37 1.72 3.63
C ILE A 55 -11.81 1.38 3.27
N VAL A 56 -12.78 2.20 3.71
CA VAL A 56 -14.20 1.96 3.44
C VAL A 56 -14.47 1.89 1.94
N PHE A 57 -13.93 2.83 1.16
CA PHE A 57 -14.12 2.84 -0.29
C PHE A 57 -13.43 1.67 -0.98
N VAL A 58 -12.20 1.35 -0.61
CA VAL A 58 -11.47 0.19 -1.16
C VAL A 58 -12.25 -1.09 -0.89
N LEU A 59 -12.65 -1.34 0.36
CA LEU A 59 -13.44 -2.53 0.71
C LEU A 59 -14.75 -2.57 -0.05
N PHE A 60 -15.51 -1.46 -0.08
CA PHE A 60 -16.78 -1.40 -0.79
C PHE A 60 -16.63 -1.69 -2.29
N PHE A 61 -15.69 -1.03 -2.96
CA PHE A 61 -15.50 -1.19 -4.40
C PHE A 61 -14.88 -2.53 -4.78
N VAL A 62 -13.95 -3.06 -3.98
CA VAL A 62 -13.38 -4.39 -4.19
C VAL A 62 -14.47 -5.44 -4.06
N LEU A 63 -15.24 -5.44 -2.96
CA LEU A 63 -16.32 -6.40 -2.76
C LEU A 63 -17.38 -6.29 -3.86
N LYS A 64 -17.83 -5.07 -4.16
CA LYS A 64 -18.79 -4.83 -5.25
C LYS A 64 -18.25 -5.34 -6.59
N GLY A 65 -16.98 -5.10 -6.89
CA GLY A 65 -16.33 -5.55 -8.12
C GLY A 65 -16.24 -7.07 -8.21
N ILE A 66 -15.91 -7.74 -7.10
CA ILE A 66 -15.86 -9.20 -7.01
C ILE A 66 -17.25 -9.82 -7.24
N PHE A 67 -18.29 -9.31 -6.57
CA PHE A 67 -19.65 -9.85 -6.68
C PHE A 67 -20.32 -9.56 -8.03
N ALA A 68 -20.00 -8.43 -8.67
CA ALA A 68 -20.52 -8.11 -10.00
C ALA A 68 -19.75 -8.80 -11.13
N GLY A 69 -18.53 -9.27 -10.87
CA GLY A 69 -17.62 -9.83 -11.86
C GLY A 69 -17.59 -11.37 -11.86
N ASN A 70 -16.58 -11.91 -12.55
CA ASN A 70 -16.33 -13.35 -12.56
C ASN A 70 -15.52 -13.75 -11.33
N LEU A 71 -16.23 -14.11 -10.25
CA LEU A 71 -15.65 -14.54 -8.98
C LEU A 71 -14.60 -15.66 -9.16
N LYS A 72 -14.84 -16.63 -10.05
CA LYS A 72 -13.91 -17.73 -10.31
C LYS A 72 -12.56 -17.21 -10.81
N ASN A 73 -12.55 -16.33 -11.81
CA ASN A 73 -11.31 -15.78 -12.35
C ASN A 73 -10.59 -14.91 -11.32
N THR A 74 -11.34 -14.12 -10.55
CA THR A 74 -10.75 -13.34 -9.46
C THR A 74 -10.10 -14.26 -8.43
N LEU A 75 -10.77 -15.33 -8.01
CA LEU A 75 -10.23 -16.28 -7.04
C LEU A 75 -8.99 -17.00 -7.57
N ILE A 76 -8.96 -17.36 -8.87
CA ILE A 76 -7.79 -17.93 -9.52
C ILE A 76 -6.62 -16.94 -9.50
N SER A 77 -6.86 -15.66 -9.84
CA SER A 77 -5.80 -14.64 -9.84
C SER A 77 -5.23 -14.40 -8.44
N VAL A 78 -6.10 -14.31 -7.42
CA VAL A 78 -5.70 -14.13 -6.02
C VAL A 78 -4.97 -15.37 -5.51
N GLY A 79 -5.47 -16.57 -5.82
CA GLY A 79 -4.82 -17.83 -5.48
C GLY A 79 -3.44 -17.99 -6.11
N ALA A 80 -3.30 -17.62 -7.40
CA ALA A 80 -2.01 -17.64 -8.08
C ALA A 80 -1.02 -16.64 -7.48
N PHE A 81 -1.47 -15.44 -7.12
CA PHE A 81 -0.64 -14.46 -6.43
C PHE A 81 -0.21 -14.96 -5.05
N LEU A 82 -1.13 -15.52 -4.26
CA LEU A 82 -0.82 -16.09 -2.95
C LEU A 82 0.15 -17.28 -3.06
N LEU A 83 0.00 -18.12 -4.09
CA LEU A 83 0.94 -19.21 -4.34
C LEU A 83 2.35 -18.69 -4.56
N ILE A 84 2.52 -17.59 -5.32
CA ILE A 84 3.82 -16.95 -5.51
C ILE A 84 4.37 -16.42 -4.19
N VAL A 85 3.55 -15.79 -3.35
CA VAL A 85 3.96 -15.32 -2.02
C VAL A 85 4.41 -16.48 -1.14
N VAL A 86 3.70 -17.61 -1.16
CA VAL A 86 4.09 -18.81 -0.41
C VAL A 86 5.42 -19.36 -0.91
N ILE A 87 5.60 -19.48 -2.23
CA ILE A 87 6.89 -19.92 -2.82
C ILE A 87 8.00 -18.97 -2.40
N ALA A 88 7.77 -17.66 -2.50
CA ALA A 88 8.73 -16.64 -2.10
C ALA A 88 9.08 -16.70 -0.60
N TYR A 89 8.11 -17.01 0.26
CA TYR A 89 8.33 -17.16 1.70
C TYR A 89 9.14 -18.40 2.04
N VAL A 90 8.93 -19.49 1.30
CA VAL A 90 9.72 -20.73 1.44
C VAL A 90 11.16 -20.51 0.99
N LEU A 91 11.37 -19.73 -0.07
CA LEU A 91 12.71 -19.37 -0.57
C LEU A 91 13.42 -18.33 0.31
N ALA A 92 12.68 -17.54 1.09
CA ALA A 92 13.23 -16.50 1.92
C ALA A 92 13.90 -17.06 3.18
N ASP A 93 15.14 -16.65 3.39
CA ASP A 93 15.89 -16.91 4.62
C ASP A 93 15.58 -15.86 5.69
N GLY A 94 15.54 -16.31 6.95
CA GLY A 94 15.27 -15.48 8.11
C GLY A 94 16.52 -15.19 8.94
N ASN A 95 17.66 -14.99 8.30
CA ASN A 95 18.89 -14.72 9.04
C ASN A 95 18.87 -13.26 9.54
N PRO A 96 19.20 -13.01 10.82
CA PRO A 96 19.35 -11.66 11.33
C PRO A 96 20.36 -10.88 10.49
N MET A 97 19.99 -9.68 10.05
CA MET A 97 20.85 -8.83 9.22
C MET A 97 21.11 -7.51 9.94
N PRO A 98 22.36 -6.99 9.91
CA PRO A 98 22.66 -5.68 10.47
C PRO A 98 21.94 -4.59 9.67
N MET A 99 21.26 -3.69 10.37
CA MET A 99 20.65 -2.50 9.81
C MET A 99 21.68 -1.37 9.74
N GLN A 100 21.38 -0.37 8.91
CA GLN A 100 22.27 0.76 8.64
C GLN A 100 22.54 1.62 9.89
N GLU A 101 21.62 1.60 10.86
CA GLU A 101 21.71 2.31 12.14
C GLU A 101 22.35 1.47 13.27
N GLY A 102 22.87 0.28 12.94
CA GLY A 102 23.56 -0.60 13.90
C GLY A 102 22.65 -1.57 14.68
N GLU A 103 21.33 -1.42 14.58
CA GLU A 103 20.38 -2.40 15.11
C GLU A 103 20.32 -3.67 14.23
N MET A 104 19.99 -4.81 14.81
CA MET A 104 19.84 -6.07 14.07
C MET A 104 18.38 -6.27 13.66
N LEU A 105 18.12 -6.46 12.38
CA LEU A 105 16.78 -6.82 11.90
C LEU A 105 16.45 -8.22 12.43
N SER A 106 15.29 -8.35 13.06
CA SER A 106 14.82 -9.65 13.57
C SER A 106 14.77 -10.70 12.46
N ALA A 107 14.98 -11.97 12.81
CA ALA A 107 14.89 -13.09 11.89
C ALA A 107 13.56 -13.10 11.09
N SER A 108 12.45 -12.77 11.76
CA SER A 108 11.13 -12.67 11.13
C SER A 108 11.05 -11.47 10.18
N GLY A 109 11.53 -10.29 10.58
CA GLY A 109 11.55 -9.11 9.72
C GLY A 109 12.37 -9.34 8.46
N SER A 110 13.56 -9.92 8.61
CA SER A 110 14.45 -10.32 7.53
C SER A 110 13.76 -11.27 6.55
N LYS A 111 13.06 -12.30 7.06
CA LYS A 111 12.33 -13.26 6.24
C LYS A 111 11.19 -12.62 5.44
N TRP A 112 10.42 -11.72 6.03
CA TRP A 112 9.33 -11.02 5.32
C TRP A 112 9.85 -10.07 4.24
N VAL A 113 10.95 -9.37 4.50
CA VAL A 113 11.61 -8.54 3.49
C VAL A 113 12.11 -9.41 2.34
N GLY A 114 12.80 -10.51 2.64
CA GLY A 114 13.24 -11.50 1.63
C GLY A 114 12.08 -12.07 0.83
N THR A 115 10.96 -12.38 1.49
CA THR A 115 9.72 -12.85 0.83
C THR A 115 9.21 -11.84 -0.18
N GLY A 116 9.14 -10.55 0.19
CA GLY A 116 8.73 -9.49 -0.72
C GLY A 116 9.64 -9.39 -1.94
N LEU A 117 10.95 -9.52 -1.71
CA LEU A 117 11.96 -9.45 -2.77
C LEU A 117 11.87 -10.64 -3.74
N TYR A 118 11.79 -11.87 -3.23
CA TYR A 118 11.59 -13.07 -4.05
C TYR A 118 10.26 -13.02 -4.82
N ALA A 119 9.16 -12.60 -4.19
CA ALA A 119 7.88 -12.46 -4.85
C ALA A 119 7.96 -11.44 -6.00
N PHE A 120 8.62 -10.30 -5.76
CA PHE A 120 8.85 -9.28 -6.78
C PHE A 120 9.66 -9.83 -7.96
N TYR A 121 10.77 -10.54 -7.71
CA TYR A 121 11.59 -11.10 -8.78
C TYR A 121 10.85 -12.16 -9.60
N ILE A 122 10.11 -13.07 -8.95
CA ILE A 122 9.29 -14.07 -9.64
C ILE A 122 8.27 -13.37 -10.54
N LEU A 123 7.52 -12.41 -10.00
CA LEU A 123 6.51 -11.66 -10.76
C LEU A 123 7.12 -10.84 -11.89
N ALA A 124 8.29 -10.22 -11.67
CA ALA A 124 8.99 -9.45 -12.70
C ALA A 124 9.41 -10.34 -13.87
N ILE A 125 10.00 -11.52 -13.60
CA ILE A 125 10.37 -12.48 -14.65
C ILE A 125 9.14 -12.96 -15.42
N LEU A 126 8.06 -13.32 -14.71
CA LEU A 126 6.81 -13.74 -15.35
C LEU A 126 6.20 -12.62 -16.21
N ALA A 127 6.23 -11.39 -15.72
CA ALA A 127 5.72 -10.23 -16.45
C ALA A 127 6.53 -9.99 -17.74
N VAL A 128 7.86 -9.89 -17.64
CA VAL A 128 8.74 -9.70 -18.79
C VAL A 128 8.58 -10.85 -19.80
N GLY A 129 8.60 -12.10 -19.33
CA GLY A 129 8.40 -13.27 -20.18
C GLY A 129 7.05 -13.26 -20.91
N SER A 130 5.98 -12.88 -20.20
CA SER A 130 4.64 -12.77 -20.80
C SER A 130 4.55 -11.68 -21.87
N MET A 131 5.20 -10.53 -21.66
CA MET A 131 5.25 -9.43 -22.61
C MET A 131 6.04 -9.81 -23.86
N VAL A 132 7.21 -10.45 -23.70
CA VAL A 132 8.03 -10.92 -24.83
C VAL A 132 7.27 -11.97 -25.64
N PHE A 133 6.68 -12.97 -24.99
CA PHE A 133 5.89 -14.00 -25.66
C PHE A 133 4.69 -13.40 -26.42
N SER A 134 3.96 -12.49 -25.78
CA SER A 134 2.84 -11.79 -26.43
C SER A 134 3.30 -10.92 -27.60
N GLY A 135 4.46 -10.30 -27.50
CA GLY A 135 5.08 -9.51 -28.56
C GLY A 135 5.43 -10.35 -29.78
N ILE A 136 6.15 -11.45 -29.59
CA ILE A 136 6.54 -12.38 -30.66
C ILE A 136 5.29 -12.93 -31.35
N LYS A 137 4.31 -13.43 -30.58
CA LYS A 137 3.08 -14.01 -31.10
C LYS A 137 2.28 -13.01 -31.96
N LYS A 138 2.34 -11.71 -31.63
CA LYS A 138 1.65 -10.65 -32.39
C LYS A 138 2.34 -10.31 -33.71
N VAL A 139 3.65 -10.55 -33.84
CA VAL A 139 4.42 -10.30 -35.06
C VAL A 139 4.36 -11.50 -36.02
N THR A 140 4.29 -12.71 -35.49
CA THR A 140 4.22 -13.95 -36.29
C THR A 140 2.81 -14.27 -36.80
N LYS A 141 1.77 -13.55 -36.35
CA LYS A 141 0.38 -13.72 -36.78
C LYS A 141 -0.07 -12.51 -37.58
#